data_AF-A0A3N2KNX8-F1
#
_entry.id   AF-A0A3N2KNX8-F1
#
_cell.length_a   1.000
_cell.length_b   1.000
_cell.length_c   1.000
_cell.angle_alpha   90.00
_cell.angle_beta   90.00
_cell.angle_gamma   90.00
#
_symmetry.space_group_name_H-M   'P 1'
#
loop_
_entity.id
_entity.type
_entity.pdbx_description
1 polymer ?
#
loop_
_entity_poly.entity_id
_entity_poly.type
_entity_poly.pdbx_seq_one_letter_code
_entity_poly.pdbx_strand_id
1 'polypeptide(L)'
;MVTFSLFREYVAQLIKYDKKFLIIGNVNAVTYKEIFPLIMSNQIWFGASIHSGDRKFWVPDDYKLEAAGCGIDETGRKFIRVKGVRWFTNLDYKERHEDIILFKQYNPDEYPSYINCDAIEVSKTSDIPMDYDGKMGVPITFLDKYNPEQFEILGKSSDVADMTEIRKMDNVQGGGPRFYVMKNGVPTRMYERILIRRKE
;
A
#
# COMPACT_ATOMS: atom_id res chain seq x y z
N MET A 1 -21.22 -9.72 5.62
CA MET A 1 -20.07 -9.21 4.83
C MET A 1 -20.01 -7.72 5.09
N VAL A 2 -19.01 -7.23 5.83
CA VAL A 2 -18.91 -5.79 6.14
C VAL A 2 -18.55 -5.08 4.83
N THR A 3 -19.34 -4.08 4.43
CA THR A 3 -19.03 -3.25 3.26
C THR A 3 -17.71 -2.50 3.51
N PHE A 4 -16.89 -2.31 2.46
CA PHE A 4 -15.62 -1.57 2.58
C PHE A 4 -15.81 -0.15 3.16
N SER A 5 -17.02 0.43 3.08
CA SER A 5 -17.38 1.72 3.69
C SER A 5 -17.26 1.72 5.22
N LEU A 6 -17.51 0.59 5.89
CA LEU A 6 -17.44 0.46 7.35
C LEU A 6 -16.09 -0.06 7.83
N PHE A 7 -15.12 -0.30 6.94
CA PHE A 7 -13.83 -0.90 7.28
C PHE A 7 -13.10 -0.09 8.36
N ARG A 8 -13.09 1.25 8.24
CA ARG A 8 -12.44 2.16 9.20
C ARG A 8 -13.06 2.07 10.59
N GLU A 9 -14.38 2.17 10.66
CA GLU A 9 -15.13 2.12 11.92
C GLU A 9 -14.99 0.74 12.59
N TYR A 10 -15.04 -0.32 11.79
CA TYR A 10 -14.89 -1.68 12.29
C TYR A 10 -13.50 -1.94 12.86
N VAL A 11 -12.44 -1.56 12.14
CA VAL A 11 -11.06 -1.64 12.65
C VAL A 11 -10.90 -0.80 13.93
N ALA A 12 -11.45 0.41 13.97
CA ALA A 12 -11.39 1.26 15.15
C ALA A 12 -12.04 0.60 16.37
N GLN A 13 -13.17 -0.12 16.21
CA GLN A 13 -13.77 -0.90 17.30
C GLN A 13 -12.88 -2.05 17.74
N LEU A 14 -12.30 -2.81 16.80
CA LEU A 14 -11.41 -3.93 17.13
C LEU A 14 -10.19 -3.47 17.94
N ILE A 15 -9.59 -2.34 17.58
CA ILE A 15 -8.48 -1.73 18.32
C ILE A 15 -8.95 -1.21 19.68
N LYS A 16 -10.08 -0.48 19.74
CA LYS A 16 -10.64 0.06 20.99
C LYS A 16 -10.88 -1.01 22.05
N TYR A 17 -11.29 -2.20 21.65
CA TYR A 17 -11.60 -3.31 22.55
C TYR A 17 -10.50 -4.39 22.60
N ASP A 18 -9.29 -4.05 22.16
CA ASP A 18 -8.09 -4.90 22.17
C ASP A 18 -8.36 -6.33 21.65
N LYS A 19 -9.03 -6.41 20.50
CA LYS A 19 -9.35 -7.69 19.87
C LYS A 19 -8.20 -8.19 19.03
N LYS A 20 -7.93 -9.49 19.10
CA LYS A 20 -7.15 -10.19 18.09
C LYS A 20 -8.04 -10.53 16.91
N PHE A 21 -7.61 -10.22 15.69
CA PHE A 21 -8.47 -10.34 14.51
C PHE A 21 -7.70 -10.70 13.24
N LEU A 22 -8.43 -11.29 12.31
CA LEU A 22 -8.06 -11.51 10.92
C LEU A 22 -9.26 -11.14 10.05
N ILE A 23 -9.16 -10.07 9.28
CA ILE A 23 -10.28 -9.51 8.50
C ILE A 23 -9.87 -9.28 7.05
N ILE A 24 -10.84 -9.27 6.14
CA ILE A 24 -10.60 -8.98 4.72
C ILE A 24 -10.80 -7.48 4.46
N GLY A 25 -9.83 -6.88 3.77
CA GLY A 25 -9.88 -5.49 3.32
C GLY A 25 -9.35 -5.34 1.89
N ASN A 26 -9.53 -4.16 1.31
CA ASN A 26 -8.87 -3.79 0.07
C ASN A 26 -7.50 -3.18 0.41
N VAL A 27 -6.47 -3.49 -0.38
CA VAL A 27 -5.09 -3.00 -0.20
C VAL A 27 -5.04 -1.48 -0.09
N ASN A 28 -5.90 -0.75 -0.79
CA ASN A 28 -5.95 0.71 -0.73
C ASN A 28 -6.37 1.25 0.65
N ALA A 29 -6.97 0.43 1.51
CA ALA A 29 -7.34 0.83 2.87
C ALA A 29 -6.13 1.23 3.72
N VAL A 30 -4.91 0.78 3.38
CA VAL A 30 -3.68 1.23 4.05
C VAL A 30 -3.45 2.73 3.90
N THR A 31 -4.03 3.37 2.88
CA THR A 31 -3.85 4.81 2.64
C THR A 31 -4.81 5.67 3.46
N TYR A 32 -5.76 5.05 4.16
CA TYR A 32 -6.78 5.76 4.94
C TYR A 32 -6.16 6.40 6.18
N LYS A 33 -6.62 7.61 6.53
CA LYS A 33 -6.11 8.40 7.65
C LYS A 33 -6.19 7.67 8.99
N GLU A 34 -7.19 6.81 9.15
CA GLU A 34 -7.45 6.05 10.37
C GLU A 34 -6.70 4.70 10.41
N ILE A 35 -6.25 4.20 9.26
CA ILE A 35 -5.59 2.88 9.14
C ILE A 35 -4.08 3.02 9.08
N PHE A 36 -3.54 3.95 8.27
CA PHE A 36 -2.10 4.10 8.10
C PHE A 36 -1.33 4.29 9.41
N PRO A 37 -1.81 5.11 10.38
CA PRO A 37 -1.12 5.25 11.67
C PRO A 37 -1.01 3.93 12.45
N LEU A 38 -1.99 3.03 12.31
CA LEU A 38 -1.97 1.71 12.93
C LEU A 38 -0.95 0.78 12.28
N ILE A 39 -0.72 0.90 10.97
CA ILE A 39 0.36 0.19 10.28
C ILE A 39 1.73 0.73 10.73
N MET A 40 1.89 2.06 10.73
CA MET A 40 3.15 2.73 11.10
C MET A 40 3.57 2.44 12.54
N SER A 41 2.61 2.34 13.45
CA SER A 41 2.85 1.96 14.86
C SER A 41 2.85 0.45 15.12
N ASN A 42 2.88 -0.38 14.06
CA ASN A 42 2.90 -1.84 14.14
C ASN A 42 1.73 -2.46 14.95
N GLN A 43 0.56 -1.82 14.94
CA GLN A 43 -0.66 -2.34 15.58
C GLN A 43 -1.48 -3.24 14.65
N ILE A 44 -1.34 -3.04 13.33
CA ILE A 44 -2.00 -3.84 12.28
C ILE A 44 -1.00 -4.07 11.14
N TRP A 45 -1.09 -5.19 10.45
CA TRP A 45 -0.31 -5.51 9.26
C TRP A 45 -1.11 -6.40 8.29
N PHE A 46 -0.55 -6.69 7.13
CA PHE A 46 -1.16 -7.65 6.21
C PHE A 46 -0.99 -9.08 6.72
N GLY A 47 -1.92 -9.99 6.37
CA GLY A 47 -1.78 -11.40 6.74
C GLY A 47 -0.82 -12.17 5.84
N ALA A 48 -0.44 -13.38 6.27
CA ALA A 48 0.51 -14.28 5.61
C ALA A 48 0.10 -14.82 4.22
N SER A 49 -1.01 -14.36 3.63
CA SER A 49 -1.46 -14.82 2.32
C SER A 49 -2.23 -13.74 1.57
N ILE A 50 -2.53 -14.02 0.29
CA ILE A 50 -3.24 -13.12 -0.64
C ILE A 50 -2.38 -11.90 -1.03
N HIS A 51 -1.16 -12.12 -1.54
CA HIS A 51 -0.26 -11.02 -1.95
C HIS A 51 -0.51 -10.51 -3.37
N SER A 52 -1.45 -11.08 -4.13
CA SER A 52 -1.74 -10.63 -5.50
C SER A 52 -3.09 -11.14 -6.03
N GLY A 53 -3.47 -10.59 -7.18
CA GLY A 53 -4.63 -11.04 -7.97
C GLY A 53 -5.98 -10.54 -7.47
N ASP A 54 -7.01 -11.20 -7.95
CA ASP A 54 -8.39 -11.03 -7.50
C ASP A 54 -8.87 -12.22 -6.67
N ARG A 55 -9.99 -12.07 -5.99
CA ARG A 55 -10.66 -13.14 -5.25
C ARG A 55 -12.11 -13.24 -5.68
N LYS A 56 -12.57 -14.47 -5.92
CA LYS A 56 -13.95 -14.80 -6.26
C LYS A 56 -14.79 -14.79 -4.97
N PHE A 57 -15.85 -14.02 -4.95
CA PHE A 57 -16.87 -14.02 -3.91
C PHE A 57 -18.22 -14.37 -4.52
N TRP A 58 -18.92 -15.32 -3.92
CA TRP A 58 -20.30 -15.60 -4.31
C TRP A 58 -21.21 -14.46 -3.89
N VAL A 59 -22.22 -14.20 -4.71
CA VAL A 59 -23.23 -13.17 -4.49
C VAL A 59 -24.62 -13.81 -4.55
N PRO A 60 -25.62 -13.20 -3.90
CA PRO A 60 -27.01 -13.65 -3.99
C PRO A 60 -27.53 -13.75 -5.44
N ASP A 61 -28.55 -14.57 -5.64
CA ASP A 61 -29.12 -14.83 -6.98
C ASP A 61 -29.78 -13.60 -7.61
N ASP A 62 -30.24 -12.64 -6.80
CA ASP A 62 -30.82 -11.37 -7.24
C ASP A 62 -29.75 -10.30 -7.56
N TYR A 63 -28.47 -10.59 -7.32
CA TYR A 63 -27.37 -9.67 -7.62
C TYR A 63 -27.22 -9.49 -9.14
N LYS A 64 -27.15 -8.23 -9.58
CA LYS A 64 -26.97 -7.88 -10.98
C LYS A 64 -25.51 -7.97 -11.39
N LEU A 65 -25.22 -8.74 -12.43
CA LEU A 65 -23.88 -8.98 -12.95
C LEU A 65 -23.53 -7.93 -14.01
N GLU A 66 -23.29 -6.69 -13.57
CA GLU A 66 -23.07 -5.53 -14.46
C GLU A 66 -21.59 -5.17 -14.67
N ALA A 67 -20.67 -5.74 -13.87
CA ALA A 67 -19.27 -5.34 -13.84
C ALA A 67 -18.32 -6.36 -14.50
N ALA A 68 -17.22 -5.89 -15.08
CA ALA A 68 -16.16 -6.80 -15.54
C ALA A 68 -15.63 -7.67 -14.38
N GLY A 69 -15.53 -8.99 -14.59
CA GLY A 69 -15.07 -9.94 -13.57
C GLY A 69 -16.18 -10.62 -12.76
N CYS A 70 -17.44 -10.45 -13.15
CA CYS A 70 -18.56 -11.23 -12.63
C CYS A 70 -18.86 -12.44 -13.54
N GLY A 71 -19.50 -13.48 -12.99
CA GLY A 71 -19.87 -14.65 -13.77
C GLY A 71 -20.77 -15.62 -13.00
N ILE A 72 -21.08 -16.74 -13.66
CA ILE A 72 -21.81 -17.87 -13.09
C ILE A 72 -20.87 -19.07 -13.16
N ASP A 73 -20.76 -19.83 -12.07
CA ASP A 73 -19.95 -21.05 -12.08
C ASP A 73 -20.74 -22.27 -12.56
N GLU A 74 -20.05 -23.42 -12.66
CA GLU A 74 -20.62 -24.68 -13.16
C GLU A 74 -21.84 -25.18 -12.36
N THR A 75 -22.04 -24.68 -11.13
CA THR A 75 -23.19 -25.02 -10.28
C THR A 75 -24.35 -24.04 -10.42
N GLY A 76 -24.24 -23.04 -11.30
CA GLY A 76 -25.24 -21.98 -11.48
C GLY A 76 -25.12 -20.82 -10.49
N ARG A 77 -24.10 -20.80 -9.61
CA ARG A 77 -23.93 -19.74 -8.61
C ARG A 77 -23.27 -18.50 -9.20
N LYS A 78 -23.87 -17.34 -8.91
CA LYS A 78 -23.33 -16.03 -9.29
C LYS A 78 -22.11 -15.67 -8.44
N PHE A 79 -21.13 -15.01 -9.06
CA PHE A 79 -19.94 -14.51 -8.38
C PHE A 79 -19.44 -13.18 -8.93
N ILE A 80 -18.67 -12.48 -8.11
CA ILE A 80 -17.86 -11.32 -8.48
C ILE A 80 -16.39 -11.56 -8.16
N ARG A 81 -15.48 -10.90 -8.88
CA ARG A 81 -14.04 -10.89 -8.58
C ARG A 81 -13.62 -9.52 -8.07
N VAL A 82 -13.02 -9.50 -6.88
CA VAL A 82 -12.53 -8.26 -6.25
C VAL A 82 -11.01 -8.24 -6.31
N LYS A 83 -10.44 -7.21 -6.94
CA LYS A 83 -8.98 -7.00 -7.02
C LYS A 83 -8.43 -6.38 -5.75
N GLY A 84 -7.16 -6.68 -5.45
CA GLY A 84 -6.43 -6.03 -4.37
C GLY A 84 -6.97 -6.41 -2.99
N VAL A 85 -7.56 -7.59 -2.85
CA VAL A 85 -7.97 -8.11 -1.55
C VAL A 85 -6.72 -8.44 -0.72
N ARG A 86 -6.76 -8.13 0.58
CA ARG A 86 -5.73 -8.47 1.56
C ARG A 86 -6.37 -8.90 2.87
N TRP A 87 -5.69 -9.79 3.58
CA TRP A 87 -5.91 -9.96 5.00
C TRP A 87 -5.31 -8.78 5.75
N PHE A 88 -6.04 -8.24 6.73
CA PHE A 88 -5.56 -7.31 7.74
C PHE A 88 -5.67 -8.00 9.10
N THR A 89 -4.61 -7.92 9.89
CA THR A 89 -4.49 -8.70 11.12
C THR A 89 -3.61 -7.98 12.14
N ASN A 90 -3.75 -8.39 13.39
CA ASN A 90 -2.79 -8.13 14.48
C ASN A 90 -2.33 -9.44 15.16
N LEU A 91 -2.56 -10.56 14.49
CA LEU A 91 -1.99 -11.88 14.79
C LEU A 91 -0.62 -11.99 14.13
N ASP A 92 0.37 -12.31 14.94
CA ASP A 92 1.75 -12.37 14.48
C ASP A 92 2.05 -13.67 13.72
N TYR A 93 3.00 -13.62 12.81
CA TYR A 93 3.41 -14.77 11.99
C TYR A 93 4.85 -14.66 11.53
N LYS A 94 5.51 -15.80 11.30
CA LYS A 94 6.96 -15.88 11.08
C LYS A 94 7.43 -15.05 9.90
N GLU A 95 6.73 -15.13 8.76
CA GLU A 95 7.10 -14.47 7.51
C GLU A 95 7.09 -12.93 7.60
N ARG A 96 6.44 -12.36 8.62
CA ARG A 96 6.48 -10.92 8.90
C ARG A 96 7.88 -10.44 9.31
N HIS A 97 8.68 -11.34 9.87
CA HIS A 97 10.01 -11.08 10.40
C HIS A 97 11.12 -11.58 9.46
N GLU A 98 10.77 -11.93 8.22
CA GLU A 98 11.75 -12.34 7.21
C GLU A 98 12.31 -11.11 6.50
N ASP A 99 13.63 -11.01 6.49
CA ASP A 99 14.32 -9.96 5.75
C ASP A 99 14.11 -10.12 4.24
N ILE A 100 13.86 -8.98 3.59
CA ILE A 100 13.95 -8.88 2.14
C ILE A 100 15.43 -8.95 1.77
N ILE A 101 15.79 -9.92 0.94
CA ILE A 101 17.14 -9.99 0.36
C ILE A 101 17.30 -8.83 -0.64
N LEU A 102 18.16 -7.88 -0.30
CA LEU A 102 18.51 -6.73 -1.13
C LEU A 102 19.74 -7.06 -1.98
N PHE A 103 19.66 -6.81 -3.28
CA PHE A 103 20.77 -7.13 -4.21
C PHE A 103 20.95 -6.08 -5.32
N LYS A 104 20.06 -5.08 -5.39
CA LYS A 104 20.21 -3.97 -6.33
C LYS A 104 21.19 -2.95 -5.78
N GLN A 105 21.98 -2.35 -6.66
CA GLN A 105 22.82 -1.19 -6.33
C GLN A 105 22.09 0.08 -6.72
N TYR A 106 22.31 1.14 -5.95
CA TYR A 106 21.77 2.44 -6.23
C TYR A 106 22.41 3.06 -7.48
N ASN A 107 21.55 3.52 -8.39
CA ASN A 107 21.91 4.31 -9.55
C ASN A 107 20.91 5.48 -9.73
N PRO A 108 21.34 6.75 -9.70
CA PRO A 108 20.44 7.90 -9.84
C PRO A 108 19.51 7.86 -11.06
N ASP A 109 19.91 7.22 -12.16
CA ASP A 109 19.08 7.10 -13.37
C ASP A 109 17.90 6.14 -13.17
N GLU A 110 18.05 5.09 -12.36
CA GLU A 110 16.99 4.11 -12.06
C GLU A 110 16.14 4.50 -10.85
N TYR A 111 16.71 5.29 -9.93
CA TYR A 111 16.08 5.69 -8.67
C TYR A 111 15.98 7.23 -8.59
N PRO A 112 15.08 7.85 -9.38
CA PRO A 112 14.99 9.30 -9.44
C PRO A 112 14.55 9.89 -8.10
N SER A 113 15.16 11.00 -7.70
CA SER A 113 14.75 11.75 -6.51
C SER A 113 13.40 12.43 -6.71
N TYR A 114 12.63 12.56 -5.62
CA TYR A 114 11.40 13.34 -5.65
C TYR A 114 11.68 14.84 -5.68
N ILE A 115 10.85 15.57 -6.40
CA ILE A 115 10.88 17.04 -6.46
C ILE A 115 10.50 17.65 -5.11
N ASN A 116 9.60 16.98 -4.39
CA ASN A 116 8.90 17.51 -3.22
C ASN A 116 9.05 16.66 -1.95
N CYS A 117 10.11 15.86 -1.89
CA CYS A 117 10.49 15.09 -0.71
C CYS A 117 11.97 14.73 -0.84
N ASP A 118 12.72 14.82 0.25
CA ASP A 118 14.11 14.35 0.33
C ASP A 118 14.13 12.81 0.44
N ALA A 119 13.85 12.14 -0.69
CA ALA A 119 13.82 10.69 -0.84
C ALA A 119 13.91 10.29 -2.33
N ILE A 120 14.30 9.04 -2.57
CA ILE A 120 14.31 8.44 -3.92
C ILE A 120 13.04 7.65 -4.21
N GLU A 121 12.65 7.59 -5.49
CA GLU A 121 11.62 6.68 -5.95
C GLU A 121 12.15 5.26 -6.10
N VAL A 122 11.45 4.32 -5.49
CA VAL A 122 11.69 2.89 -5.70
C VAL A 122 10.42 2.29 -6.29
N SER A 123 10.49 1.91 -7.56
CA SER A 123 9.30 1.51 -8.32
C SER A 123 8.72 0.16 -7.87
N LYS A 124 9.56 -0.75 -7.34
CA LYS A 124 9.17 -2.08 -6.87
C LYS A 124 9.94 -2.45 -5.60
N THR A 125 9.31 -3.20 -4.71
CA THR A 125 9.95 -3.72 -3.48
C THR A 125 11.20 -4.56 -3.76
N SER A 126 11.24 -5.30 -4.87
CA SER A 126 12.42 -6.08 -5.27
C SER A 126 13.61 -5.22 -5.67
N ASP A 127 13.35 -3.95 -5.95
CA ASP A 127 14.36 -3.03 -6.48
C ASP A 127 14.92 -2.14 -5.38
N ILE A 128 14.59 -2.38 -4.10
CA ILE A 128 15.18 -1.62 -2.99
C ILE A 128 16.71 -1.80 -3.02
N PRO A 129 17.48 -0.70 -3.15
CA PRO A 129 18.94 -0.77 -3.21
C PRO A 129 19.54 -1.18 -1.86
N MET A 130 20.59 -2.01 -1.91
CA MET A 130 21.28 -2.53 -0.72
C MET A 130 22.29 -1.56 -0.10
N ASP A 131 22.71 -0.56 -0.89
CA ASP A 131 23.79 0.40 -0.63
C ASP A 131 23.28 1.85 -0.51
N TYR A 132 22.00 2.02 -0.18
CA TYR A 132 21.38 3.34 0.02
C TYR A 132 20.66 3.41 1.37
N ASP A 133 21.19 4.26 2.27
CA ASP A 133 20.68 4.42 3.63
C ASP A 133 19.69 5.60 3.77
N GLY A 134 19.47 6.36 2.69
CA GLY A 134 18.54 7.48 2.66
C GLY A 134 17.07 7.05 2.69
N LYS A 135 16.17 8.03 2.67
CA LYS A 135 14.73 7.78 2.63
C LYS A 135 14.31 7.31 1.23
N MET A 136 13.38 6.36 1.19
CA MET A 136 12.92 5.73 -0.05
C MET A 136 11.38 5.73 -0.10
N GLY A 137 10.81 6.11 -1.23
CA GLY A 137 9.38 5.98 -1.49
C GLY A 137 9.09 4.68 -2.22
N VAL A 138 8.53 3.70 -1.51
CA VAL A 138 8.18 2.37 -2.03
C VAL A 138 6.68 2.24 -2.31
N PRO A 139 6.23 1.30 -3.16
CA PRO A 139 4.80 1.08 -3.41
C PRO A 139 4.06 0.62 -2.14
N ILE A 140 2.75 0.84 -2.05
CA ILE A 140 1.95 0.37 -0.89
C ILE A 140 1.99 -1.16 -0.70
N THR A 141 2.26 -1.91 -1.78
CA THR A 141 2.43 -3.36 -1.74
C THR A 141 3.74 -3.79 -1.06
N PHE A 142 4.64 -2.87 -0.74
CA PHE A 142 5.78 -3.13 0.13
C PHE A 142 5.36 -3.76 1.46
N LEU A 143 4.18 -3.39 1.98
CA LEU A 143 3.63 -3.95 3.21
C LEU A 143 3.37 -5.45 3.16
N ASP A 144 3.31 -6.07 1.97
CA ASP A 144 3.23 -7.53 1.84
C ASP A 144 4.52 -8.24 2.31
N LYS A 145 5.65 -7.52 2.35
CA LYS A 145 6.98 -8.01 2.76
C LYS A 145 7.62 -7.15 3.84
N TYR A 146 6.84 -6.30 4.49
CA TYR A 146 7.38 -5.36 5.46
C TYR A 146 7.79 -6.08 6.73
N ASN A 147 9.10 -6.03 6.99
CA ASN A 147 9.71 -6.45 8.23
C ASN A 147 10.06 -5.20 9.07
N PRO A 148 9.44 -4.97 10.26
CA PRO A 148 9.73 -3.82 11.10
C PRO A 148 11.11 -3.88 11.75
N GLU A 149 11.78 -5.03 11.78
CA GLU A 149 13.17 -5.15 12.21
C GLU A 149 14.14 -4.65 11.13
N GLN A 150 13.79 -4.79 9.84
CA GLN A 150 14.62 -4.37 8.72
C GLN A 150 14.41 -2.92 8.29
N PHE A 151 13.16 -2.43 8.34
CA PHE A 151 12.79 -1.11 7.85
C PHE A 151 11.97 -0.33 8.88
N GLU A 152 12.10 1.00 8.83
CA GLU A 152 11.25 1.94 9.53
C GLU A 152 10.31 2.62 8.54
N ILE A 153 9.02 2.70 8.87
CA ILE A 153 8.04 3.49 8.12
C ILE A 153 8.03 4.92 8.69
N LEU A 154 8.35 5.89 7.85
CA LEU A 154 8.43 7.31 8.21
C LEU A 154 7.15 8.09 7.88
N GLY A 155 6.30 7.56 7.00
CA GLY A 155 5.07 8.22 6.58
C GLY A 155 4.54 7.71 5.24
N LYS A 156 3.54 8.40 4.71
CA LYS A 156 3.04 8.19 3.34
C LYS A 156 2.99 9.49 2.56
N SER A 157 3.09 9.39 1.24
CA SER A 157 3.26 10.55 0.37
C SER A 157 2.11 11.56 0.45
N SER A 158 0.89 11.15 0.81
CA SER A 158 -0.21 12.11 1.06
C SER A 158 0.05 13.07 2.21
N ASP A 159 0.80 12.65 3.20
CA ASP A 159 0.88 13.34 4.49
C ASP A 159 2.16 14.18 4.59
N VAL A 160 3.22 13.77 3.89
CA VAL A 160 4.57 14.35 4.05
C VAL A 160 5.08 15.12 2.82
N ALA A 161 4.34 15.11 1.70
CA ALA A 161 4.77 15.79 0.47
C ALA A 161 4.67 17.32 0.58
N ASP A 162 5.75 18.03 0.24
CA ASP A 162 5.75 19.50 0.19
C ASP A 162 5.25 20.02 -1.18
N MET A 163 4.00 20.47 -1.22
CA MET A 163 3.40 20.92 -2.48
C MET A 163 3.80 22.34 -2.91
N THR A 164 4.69 23.03 -2.18
CA THR A 164 5.05 24.43 -2.43
C THR A 164 5.62 24.65 -3.83
N GLU A 165 6.64 23.88 -4.22
CA GLU A 165 7.24 23.99 -5.56
C GLU A 165 6.35 23.40 -6.64
N ILE A 166 5.65 22.30 -6.35
CA ILE A 166 4.75 21.65 -7.31
C ILE A 166 3.62 22.59 -7.75
N ARG A 167 3.09 23.42 -6.84
CA ARG A 167 2.02 24.39 -7.16
C ARG A 167 2.48 25.52 -8.10
N LYS A 168 3.78 25.74 -8.25
CA LYS A 168 4.35 26.77 -9.14
C LYS A 168 4.69 26.22 -10.53
N MET A 169 4.68 24.90 -10.71
CA MET A 169 5.03 24.25 -11.97
C MET A 169 3.85 24.17 -12.91
N ASP A 170 4.12 24.30 -14.21
CA ASP A 170 3.15 24.07 -15.28
C ASP A 170 2.98 22.57 -15.58
N ASN A 171 1.86 22.20 -16.22
CA ASN A 171 1.57 20.83 -16.68
C ASN A 171 1.59 19.74 -15.59
N VAL A 172 1.37 20.12 -14.33
CA VAL A 172 1.33 19.18 -13.21
C VAL A 172 0.01 18.42 -13.21
N GLN A 173 0.09 17.09 -13.10
CA GLN A 173 -1.11 16.28 -12.87
C GLN A 173 -1.78 16.67 -11.54
N GLY A 174 -3.03 17.11 -11.62
CA GLY A 174 -3.83 17.52 -10.46
C GLY A 174 -4.17 16.37 -9.50
N GLY A 175 -4.59 16.74 -8.29
CA GLY A 175 -5.03 15.82 -7.25
C GLY A 175 -4.57 16.23 -5.85
N GLY A 176 -4.90 15.42 -4.85
CA GLY A 176 -4.38 15.60 -3.49
C GLY A 176 -2.85 15.38 -3.42
N PRO A 177 -2.21 15.81 -2.32
CA PRO A 177 -0.76 15.73 -2.14
C PRO A 177 -0.22 14.32 -2.41
N ARG A 178 0.87 14.25 -3.16
CA ARG A 178 1.64 13.05 -3.52
C ARG A 178 3.07 13.44 -3.82
N PHE A 179 3.95 12.44 -3.91
CA PHE A 179 5.28 12.66 -4.44
C PHE A 179 5.27 12.81 -5.96
N TYR A 180 6.17 13.66 -6.46
CA TYR A 180 6.37 13.90 -7.88
C TYR A 180 7.83 13.63 -8.24
N VAL A 181 8.04 12.98 -9.38
CA VAL A 181 9.36 12.80 -10.00
C VAL A 181 9.38 13.52 -11.34
N MET A 182 10.55 13.96 -11.79
CA MET A 182 10.70 14.51 -13.13
C MET A 182 10.86 13.36 -14.13
N LYS A 183 9.96 13.25 -15.12
CA LYS A 183 10.10 12.29 -16.22
C LYS A 183 10.07 13.03 -17.55
N ASN A 184 11.17 12.95 -18.30
CA ASN A 184 11.30 13.61 -19.61
C ASN A 184 10.93 15.10 -19.56
N GLY A 185 11.33 15.80 -18.48
CA GLY A 185 11.02 17.22 -18.27
C GLY A 185 9.58 17.53 -17.79
N VAL A 186 8.77 16.51 -17.50
CA VAL A 186 7.39 16.67 -17.02
C VAL A 186 7.27 16.19 -15.57
N PRO A 187 6.77 17.03 -14.63
CA PRO A 187 6.44 16.60 -13.27
C PRO A 187 5.36 15.52 -13.28
N THR A 188 5.74 14.30 -12.91
CA THR A 188 4.84 13.15 -12.93
C THR A 188 4.43 12.78 -11.51
N ARG A 189 3.12 12.79 -11.25
CA ARG A 189 2.53 12.42 -9.96
C ARG A 189 2.62 10.92 -9.74
N MET A 190 3.18 10.50 -8.63
CA MET A 190 3.22 9.08 -8.26
C MET A 190 1.92 8.66 -7.57
N TYR A 191 1.55 7.38 -7.71
CA TYR A 191 0.59 6.75 -6.81
C TYR A 191 1.08 6.85 -5.36
N GLU A 192 0.23 6.55 -4.37
CA GLU A 192 0.65 6.57 -2.96
C GLU A 192 1.95 5.78 -2.76
N ARG A 193 2.91 6.42 -2.08
CA ARG A 193 4.17 5.82 -1.69
C ARG A 193 4.25 5.78 -0.17
N ILE A 194 4.79 4.69 0.35
CA ILE A 194 5.19 4.58 1.74
C ILE A 194 6.64 5.06 1.81
N LEU A 195 6.89 6.03 2.67
CA LEU A 195 8.23 6.52 2.92
C LEU A 195 8.87 5.61 3.96
N ILE A 196 9.98 4.97 3.58
CA ILE A 196 10.71 4.05 4.45
C ILE A 196 12.18 4.45 4.56
N ARG A 197 12.85 3.92 5.57
CA ARG A 197 14.30 3.96 5.75
C ARG A 197 14.77 2.61 6.30
N ARG A 198 15.97 2.18 5.92
CA ARG A 198 16.58 0.96 6.47
C ARG A 198 16.97 1.19 7.93
N LYS A 199 16.76 0.18 8.79
CA LYS A 199 17.27 0.20 10.16
C LYS A 199 18.72 -0.26 10.17
N GLU A 200 19.53 0.43 10.97
CA GLU A 200 20.92 0.03 11.29
C GLU A 200 20.94 -1.20 12.20
#